data_AF-A0A937C027-F1
#
_entry.id   AF-A0A937C027-F1
#
_cell.length_a   1.000
_cell.length_b   1.000
_cell.length_c   1.000
_cell.angle_alpha   90.00
_cell.angle_beta   90.00
_cell.angle_gamma   90.00
#
_symmetry.space_group_name_H-M   'P 1'
#
loop_
_entity.id
_entity.type
_entity.pdbx_description
1 polymer ?
#
loop_
_entity_poly.entity_id
_entity_poly.type
_entity_poly.pdbx_seq_one_letter_code
_entity_poly.pdbx_strand_id
1 'polypeptide(L)'
;MSFTYLTDSDTKLLKQARDSGQAQLYEAIKQFFDGLKADRKSLFIGDIWRSLGFVVLAAGLIFAVIRNLLKPVLAAIALALFVFVDLILVDSKYLGKDNYKDELEVSGAFNPTNFDNAILADTAYFRVANLSGGDENYTSYHFNAVGGYHPAKLSLYQDILMNRLGQEESAVITQLQTNPDSLFVVQTPVLNMLNAKYFIYKQGPETKGMWPNVNALGPCWFVKEIKFVKNADEEMASIAAFSPAQTAVVNEVSKASVTSQPQSDSTAKSHW
;
A
#
# COMPACT_ATOMS: atom_id res chain seq x y z
N MET A 1 -15.50 5.98 -10.49
CA MET A 1 -16.02 6.96 -9.51
C MET A 1 -17.53 6.88 -9.51
N SER A 2 -18.13 6.75 -8.32
CA SER A 2 -19.57 6.77 -8.16
C SER A 2 -20.08 8.22 -8.23
N PHE A 3 -21.14 8.48 -8.99
CA PHE A 3 -21.82 9.80 -9.02
C PHE A 3 -22.47 10.18 -7.68
N THR A 4 -22.33 9.34 -6.66
CA THR A 4 -22.79 9.61 -5.29
C THR A 4 -21.79 10.44 -4.48
N TYR A 5 -20.57 10.66 -4.98
CA TYR A 5 -19.48 11.36 -4.26
C TYR A 5 -19.10 10.71 -2.92
N LEU A 6 -19.47 9.44 -2.73
CA LEU A 6 -19.13 8.61 -1.58
C LEU A 6 -18.18 7.48 -1.98
N THR A 7 -17.28 7.13 -1.06
CA THR A 7 -16.44 5.93 -1.16
C THR A 7 -17.21 4.70 -0.68
N ASP A 8 -16.67 3.51 -0.94
CA ASP A 8 -17.23 2.26 -0.43
C ASP A 8 -17.21 2.22 1.10
N SER A 9 -16.17 2.79 1.73
CA SER A 9 -16.06 2.94 3.18
C SER A 9 -17.13 3.87 3.72
N ASP A 10 -17.36 5.03 3.09
CA ASP A 10 -18.42 5.97 3.49
C ASP A 10 -19.80 5.29 3.43
N THR A 11 -20.04 4.52 2.37
CA THR A 11 -21.28 3.78 2.16
C THR A 11 -21.47 2.68 3.22
N LYS A 12 -20.39 1.99 3.60
CA LYS A 12 -20.41 1.00 4.69
C LYS A 12 -20.71 1.65 6.03
N LEU A 13 -20.09 2.79 6.35
CA LEU A 13 -20.33 3.52 7.59
C LEU A 13 -21.76 4.02 7.70
N LEU A 14 -22.34 4.57 6.62
CA LEU A 14 -23.74 4.98 6.58
C LEU A 14 -24.70 3.79 6.80
N LYS A 15 -24.41 2.63 6.20
CA LYS A 15 -25.18 1.40 6.44
C LYS A 15 -25.06 0.94 7.88
N GLN A 16 -23.86 0.91 8.44
CA GLN A 16 -23.61 0.52 9.83
C GLN A 16 -24.34 1.45 10.82
N ALA A 17 -24.29 2.76 10.58
CA ALA A 17 -25.01 3.76 11.38
C ALA A 17 -26.52 3.56 11.33
N ARG A 18 -27.08 3.31 10.14
CA ARG A 18 -28.50 3.01 9.96
C ARG A 18 -28.92 1.72 10.67
N ASP A 19 -28.11 0.68 10.52
CA ASP A 19 -28.40 -0.66 11.04
C ASP A 19 -28.19 -0.73 12.57
N SER A 20 -27.55 0.28 13.19
CA SER A 20 -27.42 0.42 14.65
C SER A 20 -28.75 0.71 15.38
N GLY A 21 -29.79 1.13 14.66
CA GLY A 21 -31.09 1.51 15.23
C GLY A 21 -31.11 2.83 16.01
N GLN A 22 -29.97 3.53 16.13
CA GLN A 22 -29.88 4.81 16.82
C GLN A 22 -30.21 5.98 15.87
N ALA A 23 -31.48 6.40 15.83
CA ALA A 23 -31.97 7.42 14.88
C ALA A 23 -31.20 8.75 14.95
N GLN A 24 -30.84 9.20 16.17
CA GLN A 24 -30.10 10.46 16.37
C GLN A 24 -28.66 10.37 15.86
N LEU A 25 -27.99 9.24 16.07
CA LEU A 25 -26.65 8.98 15.55
C LEU A 25 -26.66 8.89 14.01
N TYR A 26 -27.66 8.21 13.45
CA TYR A 26 -27.81 8.09 12.00
C TYR A 26 -28.02 9.45 11.32
N GLU A 27 -28.91 10.31 11.84
CA GLU A 27 -29.11 11.63 11.24
C GLU A 27 -27.87 12.53 11.38
N ALA A 28 -27.15 12.48 12.49
CA ALA A 28 -25.89 13.21 12.64
C ALA A 28 -24.83 12.77 11.61
N ILE A 29 -24.65 11.45 11.45
CA ILE A 29 -23.71 10.87 10.48
C ILE A 29 -24.15 11.20 9.05
N LYS A 30 -25.44 11.10 8.74
CA LYS A 30 -26.00 11.43 7.43
C LYS A 30 -25.79 12.91 7.08
N GLN A 31 -26.04 13.83 8.01
CA GLN A 31 -25.81 15.26 7.82
C GLN A 31 -24.34 15.57 7.52
N PHE A 32 -23.42 14.93 8.25
CA PHE A 32 -21.99 15.01 7.96
C PHE A 32 -21.67 14.54 6.53
N PHE A 33 -22.20 13.39 6.12
CA PHE A 33 -21.96 12.87 4.77
C PHE A 33 -22.61 13.69 3.67
N ASP A 34 -23.75 14.34 3.92
CA ASP A 34 -24.38 15.23 2.94
C ASP A 34 -23.58 16.52 2.75
N GLY A 35 -23.01 17.08 3.83
CA GLY A 35 -22.00 18.15 3.73
C GLY A 35 -20.77 17.71 2.96
N LEU A 36 -20.21 16.54 3.31
CA LEU A 36 -19.05 15.97 2.63
C LEU A 36 -19.28 15.74 1.13
N LYS A 37 -20.47 15.28 0.74
CA LYS A 37 -20.87 15.16 -0.68
C LYS A 37 -20.90 16.52 -1.37
N ALA A 38 -21.47 17.53 -0.72
CA ALA A 38 -21.55 18.88 -1.28
C ALA A 38 -20.16 19.45 -1.53
N ASP A 39 -19.25 19.30 -0.57
CA ASP A 39 -17.85 19.74 -0.69
C ASP A 39 -17.12 19.01 -1.81
N ARG A 40 -17.20 17.67 -1.85
CA ARG A 40 -16.57 16.86 -2.91
C ARG A 40 -17.11 17.19 -4.29
N LYS A 41 -18.43 17.40 -4.40
CA LYS A 41 -19.06 17.83 -5.65
C LYS A 41 -18.56 19.21 -6.08
N SER A 42 -18.45 20.15 -5.15
CA SER A 42 -17.94 21.48 -5.42
C SER A 42 -16.49 21.45 -5.93
N LEU A 43 -15.62 20.70 -5.24
CA LEU A 43 -14.23 20.50 -5.65
C LEU A 43 -14.14 19.89 -7.07
N PHE A 44 -14.88 18.80 -7.30
CA PHE A 44 -14.88 18.11 -8.59
C PHE A 44 -15.36 19.00 -9.74
N ILE A 45 -16.47 19.73 -9.55
CA ILE A 45 -16.99 20.65 -10.58
C ILE A 45 -16.03 21.82 -10.81
N GLY A 46 -15.41 22.35 -9.75
CA GLY A 46 -14.39 23.40 -9.86
C GLY A 46 -13.20 22.95 -10.70
N ASP A 47 -12.70 21.74 -10.47
CA ASP A 47 -11.61 21.15 -11.25
C ASP A 47 -11.99 20.91 -12.71
N ILE A 48 -13.24 20.52 -13.00
CA ILE A 48 -13.76 20.39 -14.37
C ILE A 48 -13.71 21.73 -15.10
N TRP A 49 -14.26 22.79 -14.50
CA TRP A 49 -14.30 24.10 -15.17
C TRP A 49 -12.90 24.67 -15.42
N ARG A 50 -11.99 24.50 -14.47
CA ARG A 50 -10.59 24.89 -14.65
C ARG A 50 -9.96 24.10 -15.80
N SER A 51 -10.08 22.77 -15.78
CA SER A 51 -9.51 21.90 -16.81
C SER A 51 -10.06 22.22 -18.20
N LEU A 52 -11.37 22.46 -18.29
CA LEU A 52 -12.02 22.90 -19.52
C LEU A 52 -11.43 24.24 -20.03
N GLY A 53 -11.17 25.18 -19.13
CA GLY A 53 -10.49 26.43 -19.44
C GLY A 53 -9.12 26.21 -20.09
N PHE A 54 -8.29 25.32 -19.53
CA PHE A 54 -7.00 24.97 -20.12
C PHE A 54 -7.12 24.28 -21.48
N VAL A 55 -8.10 23.40 -21.66
CA VAL A 55 -8.37 22.74 -22.95
C VAL A 55 -8.77 23.76 -24.02
N VAL A 56 -9.68 24.68 -23.70
CA VAL A 56 -10.11 25.74 -24.62
C VAL A 56 -8.94 26.66 -24.97
N LEU A 57 -8.11 27.01 -23.98
CA LEU A 57 -6.93 27.84 -24.18
C LEU A 57 -5.91 27.17 -25.11
N ALA A 58 -5.59 25.90 -24.85
CA ALA A 58 -4.67 25.13 -25.70
C ALA A 58 -5.21 25.01 -27.13
N ALA A 59 -6.49 24.71 -27.29
CA ALA A 59 -7.15 24.68 -28.60
C ALA A 59 -7.09 26.04 -29.31
N GLY A 60 -7.31 27.14 -28.57
CA GLY A 60 -7.21 28.50 -29.07
C GLY A 60 -5.80 28.87 -29.55
N LEU A 61 -4.76 28.51 -28.79
CA LEU A 61 -3.36 28.71 -29.18
C LEU A 61 -3.02 27.92 -30.45
N ILE A 62 -3.42 26.64 -30.53
CA ILE A 62 -3.22 25.80 -31.72
C ILE A 62 -3.93 26.40 -32.93
N PHE A 63 -5.19 26.83 -32.76
CA PHE A 63 -5.96 27.47 -33.82
C PHE A 63 -5.30 28.77 -34.32
N ALA A 64 -4.79 29.61 -33.42
CA ALA A 64 -4.08 30.84 -33.77
C ALA A 64 -2.81 30.56 -34.58
N VAL A 65 -2.08 29.49 -34.27
CA VAL A 65 -0.92 29.05 -35.06
C VAL A 65 -1.34 28.58 -36.45
N ILE A 66 -2.38 27.74 -36.56
CA ILE A 66 -2.89 27.23 -37.85
C ILE A 66 -3.37 28.38 -38.75
N ARG A 67 -3.97 29.43 -38.17
CA ARG A 67 -4.42 30.62 -38.90
C ARG A 67 -3.31 31.63 -39.18
N ASN A 68 -2.05 31.33 -38.84
CA ASN A 68 -0.91 32.24 -38.93
C ASN A 68 -1.09 33.56 -38.15
N LEU A 69 -1.95 33.56 -37.13
CA LEU A 69 -2.18 34.70 -36.23
C LEU A 69 -1.09 34.80 -35.14
N LEU A 70 -0.43 33.68 -34.83
CA LEU A 70 0.60 33.59 -33.80
C LEU A 70 1.76 32.69 -34.25
N LYS A 71 2.99 33.07 -33.94
CA LYS A 71 4.18 32.24 -34.21
C LYS A 71 4.21 31.01 -33.29
N PRO A 72 4.62 29.81 -33.76
CA PRO A 72 4.69 28.60 -32.94
C PRO A 72 5.50 28.76 -31.65
N VAL A 73 6.63 29.48 -31.69
CA VAL A 73 7.48 29.73 -30.51
C VAL A 73 6.73 30.53 -29.44
N LEU A 74 5.96 31.55 -29.85
CA LEU A 74 5.18 32.35 -28.90
C LEU A 74 4.02 31.55 -28.30
N ALA A 75 3.38 30.68 -29.09
CA ALA A 75 2.35 29.77 -28.60
C ALA A 75 2.92 28.77 -27.57
N ALA A 76 4.12 28.23 -27.82
CA ALA A 76 4.78 27.32 -26.90
C ALA A 76 5.15 28.00 -25.57
N ILE A 77 5.69 29.23 -25.61
CA ILE A 77 6.00 30.01 -24.41
C ILE A 77 4.73 30.32 -23.62
N ALA A 78 3.65 30.74 -24.29
CA ALA A 78 2.37 30.99 -23.65
C ALA A 78 1.84 29.73 -22.96
N LEU A 79 1.86 28.59 -23.65
CA LEU A 79 1.40 27.32 -23.09
C LEU A 79 2.23 26.90 -21.85
N ALA A 80 3.55 27.02 -21.92
CA ALA A 80 4.43 26.72 -20.80
C ALA A 80 4.12 27.61 -19.57
N LEU A 81 3.90 28.91 -19.79
CA LEU A 81 3.52 29.83 -18.73
C LEU A 81 2.16 29.47 -18.11
N PHE A 82 1.17 29.08 -18.93
CA PHE A 82 -0.13 28.66 -18.42
C PHE A 82 -0.06 27.38 -17.60
N VAL A 83 0.68 26.37 -18.06
CA VAL A 83 0.91 25.13 -17.29
C VAL A 83 1.62 25.44 -15.97
N PHE A 84 2.63 26.31 -16.00
CA PHE A 84 3.35 26.71 -14.79
C PHE A 84 2.43 27.39 -13.76
N VAL A 85 1.57 28.31 -14.21
CA VAL A 85 0.59 28.98 -13.34
C VAL A 85 -0.41 27.96 -12.76
N ASP A 86 -0.89 27.00 -13.56
CA ASP A 86 -1.78 25.95 -13.08
C ASP A 86 -1.14 25.14 -11.95
N LEU A 87 0.09 24.67 -12.17
CA LEU A 87 0.83 23.87 -11.19
C LEU A 87 1.04 24.65 -9.89
N ILE A 88 1.51 25.90 -9.95
CA ILE A 88 1.69 26.71 -8.72
C ILE A 88 0.38 26.92 -7.97
N LEU A 89 -0.72 27.21 -8.67
CA LEU A 89 -2.02 27.45 -8.03
C LEU A 89 -2.58 26.17 -7.39
N VAL A 90 -2.33 25.01 -7.98
CA VAL A 90 -2.70 23.71 -7.40
C VAL A 90 -1.81 23.40 -6.20
N ASP A 91 -0.50 23.46 -6.37
CA ASP A 91 0.49 23.07 -5.36
C ASP A 91 0.39 23.95 -4.11
N SER A 92 0.07 25.24 -4.27
CA SER A 92 -0.11 26.17 -3.14
C SER A 92 -1.27 25.78 -2.21
N LYS A 93 -2.25 24.98 -2.67
CA LYS A 93 -3.31 24.44 -1.80
C LYS A 93 -2.79 23.36 -0.86
N TYR A 94 -1.76 22.63 -1.26
CA TYR A 94 -1.17 21.52 -0.50
C TYR A 94 0.05 21.96 0.30
N LEU A 95 0.87 22.87 -0.24
CA LEU A 95 2.11 23.38 0.36
C LEU A 95 1.95 24.77 0.99
N GLY A 96 0.73 25.10 1.41
CA GLY A 96 0.38 26.37 2.04
C GLY A 96 0.87 26.49 3.48
N LYS A 97 0.99 27.73 3.97
CA LYS A 97 1.48 27.98 5.33
C LYS A 97 0.62 27.34 6.42
N ASP A 98 -0.67 27.23 6.16
CA ASP A 98 -1.66 26.64 7.08
C ASP A 98 -1.53 25.12 7.22
N ASN A 99 -0.76 24.47 6.33
CA ASN A 99 -0.49 23.03 6.41
C ASN A 99 0.84 22.71 7.13
N TYR A 100 1.66 23.71 7.45
CA TYR A 100 2.82 23.48 8.31
C TYR A 100 2.34 23.23 9.74
N LYS A 101 2.76 22.11 10.29
CA LYS A 101 2.56 21.79 11.71
C LYS A 101 3.83 22.15 12.46
N ASP A 102 3.67 22.68 13.67
CA ASP A 102 4.80 22.90 14.56
C ASP A 102 5.48 21.56 14.86
N GLU A 103 6.80 21.56 14.99
CA GLU A 103 7.55 20.35 15.34
C GLU A 103 7.00 19.73 16.63
N LEU A 104 6.57 20.54 17.60
CA LEU A 104 5.99 20.07 18.85
C LEU A 104 4.62 19.39 18.65
N GLU A 105 3.83 19.81 17.65
CA GLU A 105 2.54 19.18 17.30
C GLU A 105 2.71 17.83 16.59
N VAL A 106 3.87 17.61 15.95
CA VAL A 106 4.23 16.34 15.28
C VAL A 106 5.12 15.47 16.17
N SER A 107 5.83 16.07 17.13
CA SER A 107 6.67 15.39 18.10
C SER A 107 5.82 14.40 18.90
N GLY A 108 6.17 13.12 18.79
CA GLY A 108 5.37 12.04 19.39
C GLY A 108 4.64 11.14 18.39
N ALA A 109 4.33 11.61 17.17
CA ALA A 109 3.65 10.78 16.17
C ALA A 109 4.47 9.55 15.75
N PHE A 110 5.80 9.66 15.84
CA PHE A 110 6.78 8.60 15.54
C PHE A 110 7.59 8.18 16.78
N ASN A 111 7.06 8.39 17.98
CA ASN A 111 7.74 7.87 19.17
C ASN A 111 7.52 6.35 19.26
N PRO A 112 8.60 5.55 19.35
CA PRO A 112 8.47 4.10 19.48
C PRO A 112 7.62 3.72 20.69
N THR A 113 6.68 2.81 20.48
CA THR A 113 5.92 2.17 21.57
C THR A 113 6.77 1.12 22.30
N ASN A 114 6.24 0.53 23.37
CA ASN A 114 6.93 -0.53 24.10
C ASN A 114 7.23 -1.76 23.24
N PHE A 115 6.31 -2.18 22.36
CA PHE A 115 6.57 -3.31 21.46
C PHE A 115 7.52 -2.91 20.34
N ASP A 116 7.53 -1.64 19.89
CA ASP A 116 8.50 -1.18 18.91
C ASP A 116 9.92 -1.28 19.48
N ASN A 117 10.13 -0.86 20.73
CA ASN A 117 11.42 -1.02 21.40
C ASN A 117 11.84 -2.50 21.53
N ALA A 118 10.89 -3.42 21.71
CA ALA A 118 11.18 -4.86 21.73
C ALA A 118 11.63 -5.38 20.34
N ILE A 119 11.02 -4.89 19.26
CA ILE A 119 11.44 -5.21 17.89
C ILE A 119 12.80 -4.56 17.57
N LEU A 120 13.02 -3.31 17.98
CA LEU A 120 14.29 -2.59 17.77
C LEU A 120 15.48 -3.21 18.52
N ALA A 121 15.23 -4.00 19.56
CA ALA A 121 16.27 -4.77 20.24
C ALA A 121 16.77 -5.97 19.40
N ASP A 122 16.00 -6.42 18.41
CA ASP A 122 16.44 -7.43 17.46
C ASP A 122 17.33 -6.78 16.39
N THR A 123 18.58 -7.23 16.32
CA THR A 123 19.60 -6.68 15.40
C THR A 123 19.67 -7.44 14.08
N ALA A 124 18.92 -8.54 13.93
CA ALA A 124 18.88 -9.31 12.69
C ALA A 124 18.23 -8.50 11.56
N TYR A 125 18.52 -8.89 10.31
CA TYR A 125 17.79 -8.35 9.17
C TYR A 125 16.42 -9.03 9.05
N PHE A 126 15.34 -8.27 9.27
CA PHE A 126 13.96 -8.73 9.12
C PHE A 126 13.04 -7.65 8.55
N ARG A 127 11.84 -8.08 8.15
CA ARG A 127 10.72 -7.20 7.81
C ARG A 127 9.59 -7.28 8.83
N VAL A 128 8.77 -6.24 8.88
CA VAL A 128 7.60 -6.14 9.75
C VAL A 128 6.35 -6.01 8.89
N ALA A 129 5.36 -6.87 9.11
CA ALA A 129 4.05 -6.74 8.47
C ALA A 129 3.09 -6.00 9.40
N ASN A 130 2.59 -4.84 8.97
CA ASN A 130 1.63 -4.06 9.74
C ASN A 130 0.19 -4.42 9.35
N LEU A 131 -0.38 -5.35 10.12
CA LEU A 131 -1.73 -5.87 9.94
C LEU A 131 -2.78 -5.10 10.75
N SER A 132 -2.39 -3.98 11.38
CA SER A 132 -3.29 -3.17 12.19
C SER A 132 -4.21 -2.25 11.36
N GLY A 133 -4.08 -2.26 10.03
CA GLY A 133 -4.82 -1.35 9.13
C GLY A 133 -4.43 0.12 9.30
N GLY A 134 -3.21 0.36 9.80
CA GLY A 134 -2.63 1.69 10.00
C GLY A 134 -1.66 2.09 8.89
N ASP A 135 -1.09 3.28 9.03
CA ASP A 135 -0.13 3.83 8.06
C ASP A 135 1.17 3.00 8.00
N GLU A 136 1.51 2.53 6.81
CA GLU A 136 2.80 1.90 6.48
C GLU A 136 3.96 2.86 6.73
N ASN A 137 3.73 4.18 6.75
CA ASN A 137 4.74 5.19 6.98
C ASN A 137 5.37 5.08 8.37
N TYR A 138 4.57 4.89 9.42
CA TYR A 138 5.10 4.69 10.77
C TYR A 138 5.97 3.44 10.83
N THR A 139 5.48 2.33 10.25
CA THR A 139 6.24 1.06 10.25
C THR A 139 7.52 1.20 9.45
N SER A 140 7.48 1.88 8.30
CA SER A 140 8.65 2.13 7.45
C SER A 140 9.65 3.11 8.05
N TYR A 141 9.20 3.99 8.94
CA TYR A 141 10.07 4.91 9.66
C TYR A 141 10.96 4.19 10.68
N HIS A 142 10.43 3.15 11.33
CA HIS A 142 11.17 2.38 12.35
C HIS A 142 11.77 1.07 11.84
N PHE A 143 11.18 0.45 10.82
CA PHE A 143 11.48 -0.92 10.39
C PHE A 143 11.43 -1.08 8.88
N ASN A 144 11.93 -2.20 8.38
CA ASN A 144 11.67 -2.61 6.99
C ASN A 144 10.23 -3.12 6.85
N ALA A 145 9.30 -2.26 6.47
CA ALA A 145 7.90 -2.67 6.29
C ALA A 145 7.72 -3.58 5.07
N VAL A 146 6.82 -4.57 5.17
CA VAL A 146 6.47 -5.46 4.04
C VAL A 146 5.82 -4.67 2.90
N GLY A 147 4.89 -3.75 3.16
CA GLY A 147 4.33 -2.93 2.09
C GLY A 147 5.32 -1.86 1.63
N GLY A 148 6.11 -1.29 2.52
CA GLY A 148 7.10 -0.25 2.25
C GLY A 148 6.49 1.15 2.12
N TYR A 149 7.33 2.18 2.28
CA TYR A 149 6.93 3.59 2.30
C TYR A 149 6.54 4.15 0.91
N HIS A 150 7.21 3.67 -0.14
CA HIS A 150 7.18 4.33 -1.44
C HIS A 150 6.03 3.82 -2.33
N PRO A 151 5.26 4.71 -2.99
CA PRO A 151 4.16 4.31 -3.86
C PRO A 151 4.63 3.64 -5.16
N ALA A 152 5.81 4.01 -5.69
CA ALA A 152 6.40 3.31 -6.82
C ALA A 152 7.13 2.04 -6.33
N LYS A 153 6.60 0.88 -6.69
CA LYS A 153 7.13 -0.45 -6.38
C LYS A 153 7.35 -1.23 -7.68
N LEU A 154 8.27 -2.19 -7.66
CA LEU A 154 8.44 -3.11 -8.80
C LEU A 154 7.11 -3.81 -9.08
N SER A 155 6.70 -3.88 -10.36
CA SER A 155 5.41 -4.48 -10.74
C SER A 155 5.26 -5.90 -10.22
N LEU A 156 6.30 -6.74 -10.33
CA LEU A 156 6.29 -8.10 -9.80
C LEU A 156 6.05 -8.14 -8.27
N TYR A 157 6.64 -7.20 -7.53
CA TYR A 157 6.39 -7.10 -6.09
C TYR A 157 4.95 -6.69 -5.82
N GLN A 158 4.46 -5.68 -6.53
CA GLN A 158 3.08 -5.20 -6.42
C GLN A 158 2.07 -6.31 -6.74
N ASP A 159 2.36 -7.18 -7.71
CA ASP A 159 1.52 -8.32 -8.06
C ASP A 159 1.45 -9.35 -6.93
N ILE A 160 2.58 -9.64 -6.26
CA ILE A 160 2.60 -10.53 -5.08
C ILE A 160 1.75 -9.93 -3.96
N LEU A 161 1.92 -8.63 -3.67
CA LEU A 161 1.15 -7.94 -2.63
C LEU A 161 -0.36 -7.99 -2.93
N MET A 162 -0.76 -7.66 -4.17
CA MET A 162 -2.18 -7.58 -4.55
C MET A 162 -2.86 -8.93 -4.67
N ASN A 163 -2.16 -9.95 -5.18
CA ASN A 163 -2.78 -11.23 -5.53
C ASN A 163 -2.70 -12.27 -4.41
N ARG A 164 -1.74 -12.17 -3.49
CA ARG A 164 -1.47 -13.22 -2.49
C ARG A 164 -1.43 -12.69 -1.06
N LEU A 165 -0.69 -11.61 -0.82
CA LEU A 165 -0.43 -11.16 0.55
C LEU A 165 -1.72 -10.88 1.34
N GLY A 166 -2.70 -10.19 0.76
CA GLY A 166 -3.93 -9.84 1.48
C GLY A 166 -4.72 -11.03 2.03
N GLN A 167 -4.63 -12.21 1.40
CA GLN A 167 -5.27 -13.43 1.92
C GLN A 167 -4.53 -13.98 3.14
N GLU A 168 -3.19 -14.00 3.10
CA GLU A 168 -2.35 -14.41 4.23
C GLU A 168 -2.53 -13.45 5.41
N GLU A 169 -2.53 -12.14 5.17
CA GLU A 169 -2.76 -11.12 6.19
C GLU A 169 -4.10 -11.31 6.89
N SER A 170 -5.18 -11.55 6.13
CA SER A 170 -6.51 -11.78 6.69
C SER A 170 -6.56 -13.05 7.57
N ALA A 171 -5.87 -14.12 7.15
CA ALA A 171 -5.77 -15.36 7.91
C ALA A 171 -4.97 -15.16 9.21
N VAL A 172 -3.83 -14.45 9.13
CA VAL A 172 -3.01 -14.09 10.29
C VAL A 172 -3.78 -13.21 11.27
N ILE A 173 -4.48 -12.17 10.79
CA ILE A 173 -5.31 -11.29 11.63
C ILE A 173 -6.36 -12.12 12.38
N THR A 174 -7.07 -12.99 11.66
CA THR A 174 -8.11 -13.86 12.26
C THR A 174 -7.51 -14.76 13.35
N GLN A 175 -6.34 -15.36 13.09
CA GLN A 175 -5.69 -16.22 14.07
C GLN A 175 -5.18 -15.44 15.29
N LEU A 176 -4.58 -14.27 15.09
CA LEU A 176 -4.12 -13.38 16.16
C LEU A 176 -5.27 -12.82 17.02
N GLN A 177 -6.48 -12.76 16.48
CA GLN A 177 -7.67 -12.34 17.24
C GLN A 177 -8.32 -13.49 18.01
N THR A 178 -8.13 -14.73 17.58
CA THR A 178 -8.82 -15.91 18.15
C THR A 178 -7.93 -16.74 19.07
N ASN A 179 -6.72 -17.07 18.62
CA ASN A 179 -5.73 -17.83 19.40
C ASN A 179 -4.30 -17.57 18.87
N PRO A 180 -3.63 -16.51 19.35
CA PRO A 180 -2.28 -16.16 18.92
C PRO A 180 -1.24 -17.28 19.07
N ASP A 181 -1.34 -18.09 20.13
CA ASP A 181 -0.36 -19.15 20.43
C ASP A 181 -0.30 -20.23 19.35
N SER A 182 -1.36 -20.38 18.56
CA SER A 182 -1.42 -21.31 17.43
C SER A 182 -1.08 -20.68 16.08
N LEU A 183 -0.51 -19.48 16.04
CA LEU A 183 -0.20 -18.80 14.78
C LEU A 183 0.67 -19.62 13.83
N PHE A 184 1.56 -20.45 14.36
CA PHE A 184 2.45 -21.31 13.58
C PHE A 184 1.73 -22.29 12.64
N VAL A 185 0.43 -22.54 12.84
CA VAL A 185 -0.39 -23.42 11.97
C VAL A 185 -0.91 -22.70 10.72
N VAL A 186 -0.89 -21.36 10.70
CA VAL A 186 -1.35 -20.56 9.57
C VAL A 186 -0.30 -20.60 8.47
N GLN A 187 -0.74 -20.92 7.26
CA GLN A 187 0.15 -20.92 6.10
C GLN A 187 0.35 -19.50 5.58
N THR A 188 1.60 -19.05 5.61
CA THR A 188 2.00 -17.70 5.26
C THR A 188 3.21 -17.68 4.29
N PRO A 189 3.15 -18.41 3.16
CA PRO A 189 4.31 -18.59 2.29
C PRO A 189 4.91 -17.26 1.81
N VAL A 190 4.11 -16.27 1.43
CA VAL A 190 4.59 -14.95 1.01
C VAL A 190 5.25 -14.21 2.16
N LEU A 191 4.60 -14.11 3.32
CA LEU A 191 5.20 -13.44 4.49
C LEU A 191 6.52 -14.11 4.91
N ASN A 192 6.60 -15.44 4.81
CA ASN A 192 7.80 -16.19 5.14
C ASN A 192 8.94 -15.93 4.15
N MET A 193 8.64 -15.89 2.84
CA MET A 193 9.60 -15.52 1.79
C MET A 193 10.07 -14.07 1.89
N LEU A 194 9.18 -13.16 2.32
CA LEU A 194 9.50 -11.75 2.52
C LEU A 194 10.23 -11.50 3.85
N ASN A 195 10.60 -12.55 4.58
CA ASN A 195 11.26 -12.47 5.87
C ASN A 195 10.51 -11.58 6.88
N ALA A 196 9.17 -11.66 6.87
CA ALA A 196 8.33 -10.93 7.79
C ALA A 196 8.37 -11.63 9.16
N LYS A 197 9.30 -11.21 10.03
CA LYS A 197 9.56 -11.82 11.35
C LYS A 197 8.59 -11.33 12.41
N TYR A 198 8.01 -10.14 12.25
CA TYR A 198 7.10 -9.55 13.22
C TYR A 198 5.80 -9.10 12.56
N PHE A 199 4.68 -9.40 13.22
CA PHE A 199 3.35 -8.92 12.84
C PHE A 199 2.85 -7.92 13.87
N ILE A 200 2.55 -6.71 13.42
CA ILE A 200 1.86 -5.71 14.23
C ILE A 200 0.37 -5.85 13.95
N TYR A 201 -0.46 -6.03 14.97
CA TYR A 201 -1.89 -6.26 14.80
C TYR A 201 -2.71 -5.49 15.82
N LYS A 202 -4.01 -5.30 15.53
CA LYS A 202 -4.96 -4.75 16.50
C LYS A 202 -5.31 -5.82 17.52
N GLN A 203 -4.89 -5.61 18.77
CA GLN A 203 -5.26 -6.44 19.92
C GLN A 203 -6.61 -6.02 20.51
N GLY A 204 -7.00 -4.76 20.32
CA GLY A 204 -8.27 -4.18 20.74
C GLY A 204 -8.62 -2.95 19.91
N PRO A 205 -9.69 -2.21 20.25
CA PRO A 205 -10.15 -1.05 19.47
C PRO A 205 -9.05 -0.01 19.24
N GLU A 206 -8.27 0.30 20.28
CA GLU A 206 -7.21 1.33 20.27
C GLU A 206 -5.83 0.77 20.65
N THR A 207 -5.72 -0.54 20.84
CA THR A 207 -4.47 -1.18 21.30
C THR A 207 -3.87 -2.05 20.21
N LYS A 208 -2.58 -1.83 19.94
CA LYS A 208 -1.77 -2.64 19.02
C LYS A 208 -0.87 -3.58 19.81
N GLY A 209 -0.63 -4.76 19.26
CA GLY A 209 0.33 -5.73 19.76
C GLY A 209 1.31 -6.17 18.68
N MET A 210 2.36 -6.86 19.10
CA MET A 210 3.32 -7.52 18.22
C MET A 210 3.25 -9.03 18.46
N TRP A 211 3.32 -9.81 17.37
CA TRP A 211 3.52 -11.25 17.44
C TRP A 211 4.67 -11.70 16.53
N PRO A 212 5.57 -12.60 16.99
CA PRO A 212 6.67 -13.10 16.17
C PRO A 212 6.19 -14.19 15.20
N ASN A 213 6.65 -14.11 13.96
CA ASN A 213 6.52 -15.16 12.96
C ASN A 213 7.73 -16.10 13.02
N VAL A 214 7.54 -17.27 13.61
CA VAL A 214 8.60 -18.29 13.74
C VAL A 214 8.95 -18.98 12.41
N ASN A 215 8.15 -18.78 11.36
CA ASN A 215 8.32 -19.40 10.05
C ASN A 215 9.03 -18.50 9.03
N ALA A 216 9.46 -17.29 9.42
CA ALA A 216 10.22 -16.40 8.55
C ALA A 216 11.54 -17.05 8.08
N LEU A 217 11.81 -17.03 6.78
CA LEU A 217 12.91 -17.80 6.17
C LEU A 217 14.27 -17.08 6.20
N GLY A 218 14.32 -15.85 6.69
CA GLY A 218 15.50 -15.01 6.58
C GLY A 218 15.63 -14.34 5.21
N PRO A 219 16.69 -13.53 5.00
CA PRO A 219 16.91 -12.82 3.73
C PRO A 219 17.26 -13.77 2.57
N CYS A 220 17.75 -14.97 2.87
CA CYS A 220 17.83 -16.06 1.92
C CYS A 220 17.69 -17.42 2.63
N TRP A 221 17.23 -18.40 1.88
CA TRP A 221 17.04 -19.77 2.35
C TRP A 221 17.37 -20.78 1.25
N PHE A 222 17.62 -22.01 1.67
CA PHE A 222 17.82 -23.14 0.76
C PHE A 222 16.49 -23.86 0.50
N VAL A 223 16.36 -24.44 -0.68
CA VAL A 223 15.25 -25.32 -1.07
C VAL A 223 15.79 -26.72 -1.38
N LYS A 224 14.92 -27.72 -1.33
CA LYS A 224 15.25 -29.12 -1.65
C LYS A 224 14.98 -29.48 -3.11
N GLU A 225 14.04 -28.80 -3.74
CA GLU A 225 13.62 -29.11 -5.11
C GLU A 225 13.22 -27.85 -5.89
N ILE A 226 13.24 -28.00 -7.21
CA ILE A 226 12.80 -26.97 -8.16
C ILE A 226 11.60 -27.51 -8.93
N LYS A 227 10.49 -26.77 -8.88
CA LYS A 227 9.30 -27.03 -9.68
C LYS A 227 9.26 -26.05 -10.85
N PHE A 228 9.35 -26.57 -12.07
CA PHE A 228 9.19 -25.76 -13.27
C PHE A 228 7.72 -25.55 -13.62
N VAL A 229 7.36 -24.33 -14.04
CA VAL A 229 6.01 -23.94 -14.45
C VAL A 229 6.05 -23.23 -15.81
N LYS A 230 4.97 -23.34 -16.58
CA LYS A 230 5.00 -22.97 -18.01
C LYS A 230 5.01 -21.47 -18.26
N ASN A 231 4.43 -20.69 -17.35
CA ASN A 231 4.23 -19.25 -17.52
C ASN A 231 4.08 -18.53 -16.16
N ALA A 232 4.05 -17.20 -16.20
CA ALA A 232 3.97 -16.35 -15.01
C ALA A 232 2.65 -16.52 -14.22
N ASP A 233 1.54 -16.87 -14.88
CA ASP A 233 0.26 -17.10 -14.20
C ASP A 233 0.32 -18.38 -13.34
N GLU A 234 0.90 -19.46 -13.86
CA GLU A 234 1.15 -20.69 -13.12
C GLU A 234 2.14 -20.47 -11.95
N GLU A 235 3.17 -19.64 -12.17
CA GLU A 235 4.11 -19.23 -11.11
C GLU A 235 3.40 -18.48 -9.99
N MET A 236 2.63 -17.45 -10.32
CA MET A 236 1.84 -16.70 -9.34
C MET A 236 0.79 -17.58 -8.65
N ALA A 237 0.11 -18.48 -9.37
CA ALA A 237 -0.86 -19.44 -8.83
C ALA A 237 -0.22 -20.40 -7.83
N SER A 238 1.01 -20.88 -8.09
CA SER A 238 1.71 -21.82 -7.22
C SER A 238 2.01 -21.26 -5.82
N ILE A 239 2.16 -19.93 -5.71
CA ILE A 239 2.46 -19.24 -4.46
C ILE A 239 1.36 -19.44 -3.40
N ALA A 240 0.11 -19.67 -3.84
CA ALA A 240 -1.03 -19.81 -2.94
C ALA A 240 -0.94 -21.05 -2.02
N ALA A 241 -0.23 -22.10 -2.44
CA ALA A 241 -0.16 -23.36 -1.70
C ALA A 241 1.13 -24.12 -2.01
N PHE A 242 2.26 -23.63 -1.50
CA PHE A 242 3.53 -24.33 -1.54
C PHE A 242 4.36 -24.06 -0.28
N SER A 243 5.39 -24.89 -0.05
CA SER A 243 6.33 -24.68 1.04
C SER A 243 7.59 -24.00 0.51
N PRO A 244 7.76 -22.68 0.70
CA PRO A 244 8.93 -21.95 0.18
C PRO A 244 10.25 -22.45 0.76
N ALA A 245 10.24 -23.05 1.96
CA ALA A 245 11.42 -23.70 2.55
C ALA A 245 11.85 -25.00 1.83
N GLN A 246 10.98 -25.58 1.00
CA GLN A 246 11.23 -26.88 0.36
C GLN A 246 11.34 -26.77 -1.15
N THR A 247 10.52 -25.93 -1.77
CA THR A 247 10.36 -25.91 -3.23
C THR A 247 10.55 -24.50 -3.76
N ALA A 248 11.46 -24.32 -4.71
CA ALA A 248 11.52 -23.12 -5.54
C ALA A 248 10.66 -23.33 -6.79
N VAL A 249 9.78 -22.38 -7.11
CA VAL A 249 9.02 -22.39 -8.36
C VAL A 249 9.75 -21.51 -9.37
N VAL A 250 9.98 -22.05 -10.56
CA VAL A 250 10.78 -21.37 -11.59
C VAL A 250 10.05 -21.46 -12.93
N ASN A 251 9.89 -20.31 -13.59
CA ASN A 251 9.38 -20.27 -14.95
C ASN A 251 10.29 -21.06 -15.93
N GLU A 252 9.71 -21.84 -16.83
CA GLU A 252 10.44 -22.63 -17.84
C GLU A 252 11.38 -21.80 -18.72
N VAL A 253 11.08 -20.51 -18.94
CA VAL A 253 11.98 -19.59 -19.66
C VAL A 253 13.34 -19.47 -18.96
N SER A 254 13.37 -19.58 -17.64
CA SER A 254 14.59 -19.51 -16.82
C SER A 254 15.25 -20.87 -16.59
N LYS A 255 14.70 -21.96 -17.15
CA LYS A 255 15.19 -23.32 -16.92
C LYS A 255 16.64 -23.51 -17.37
N ALA A 256 17.05 -22.85 -18.47
CA ALA A 256 18.42 -22.91 -18.97
C ALA A 256 19.46 -22.30 -17.99
N SER A 257 19.03 -21.38 -17.12
CA SER A 257 19.87 -20.76 -16.09
C SER A 257 20.06 -21.65 -14.85
N VAL A 258 19.26 -22.72 -14.71
CA VAL A 258 19.36 -23.67 -13.60
C VAL A 258 20.30 -24.81 -14.01
N THR A 259 21.58 -24.67 -13.66
CA THR A 259 22.64 -25.61 -14.05
C THR A 259 22.69 -26.89 -13.20
N SER A 260 22.07 -26.89 -12.02
CA SER A 260 22.06 -28.02 -11.08
C SER A 260 20.81 -28.03 -10.23
N GLN A 261 20.37 -29.24 -9.84
CA GLN A 261 19.31 -29.38 -8.85
C GLN A 261 19.86 -29.15 -7.43
N PRO A 262 19.05 -28.59 -6.51
CA PRO A 262 19.45 -28.46 -5.12
C PRO A 262 19.76 -29.83 -4.52
N GLN A 263 20.75 -29.88 -3.63
CA GLN A 263 21.06 -31.07 -2.84
C GLN A 263 20.85 -30.69 -1.37
N SER A 264 20.03 -31.47 -0.67
CA SER A 264 19.72 -31.19 0.73
C SER A 264 20.94 -31.47 1.61
N ASP A 265 21.44 -30.45 2.28
CA ASP A 265 22.48 -30.55 3.30
C ASP A 265 21.90 -30.16 4.67
N SER A 266 21.89 -31.10 5.61
CA SER A 266 21.35 -30.88 6.95
C SER A 266 22.21 -29.98 7.83
N THR A 267 23.45 -29.70 7.41
CA THR A 267 24.39 -28.81 8.10
C THR A 267 24.40 -27.39 7.55
N ALA A 268 23.85 -27.19 6.36
CA ALA A 268 23.78 -25.88 5.72
C ALA A 268 22.86 -24.92 6.49
N LYS A 269 23.39 -23.75 6.85
CA LYS A 269 22.64 -22.67 7.51
C LYS A 269 22.89 -21.36 6.77
N SER A 270 21.84 -20.56 6.62
CA SER A 270 21.98 -19.18 6.18
C SER A 270 22.39 -18.33 7.39
N HIS A 271 23.49 -17.58 7.29
CA HIS A 271 24.00 -16.72 8.34
C HIS A 271 23.77 -15.26 7.93
N TRP A 272 22.95 -14.54 8.70
CA TRP A 272 22.63 -13.13 8.49
C TRP A 272 22.34 -12.45 9.82
#